data_AF-A0A1F6Y5X0-F1
#
_entry.id   AF-A0A1F6Y5X0-F1
#
_cell.length_a   1.000
_cell.length_b   1.000
_cell.length_c   1.000
_cell.angle_alpha   90.00
_cell.angle_beta   90.00
_cell.angle_gamma   90.00
#
_symmetry.space_group_name_H-M   'P 1'
#
loop_
_entity.id
_entity.type
_entity.pdbx_description
1 polymer ?
#
loop_
_entity_poly.entity_id
_entity_poly.type
_entity_poly.pdbx_seq_one_letter_code
_entity_poly.pdbx_strand_id
1 'polypeptide(L)'
;MKNFLKILLLIILFGAIYYFRDPLSTQVLPILENLKNNISNVFGKYIPCKEPIPYTFGTFDAKFNISKKYFLDALSLAETIWEKPVGLELFTYTPTDSSSNVLKINLIYDYRQEATSKLASLGIIVKDTRASYDMLRNKFTALKALYEKDEIDFNVRMESFNQNKLAYENKVKFWNTKGGASQKEYNQLEATHLFLENEIRELQNIQKNLNNTADEINALVVVLNRLVTSLNLSVGKYNTVNVARGESFEEGVYVSDGVNREIDIYEFSSREKLVRVLAHELGHALGLPHVSDSQAIMYELNQGNNQILTKADLDELKVRCGLK
;
A
#
# COMPACT_ATOMS: atom_id res chain seq x y z
N MET A 1 54.33 -56.70 10.80
CA MET A 1 54.73 -55.27 10.71
C MET A 1 53.75 -54.38 9.94
N LYS A 2 53.29 -54.73 8.72
CA LYS A 2 52.35 -53.87 7.94
C LYS A 2 51.02 -53.54 8.63
N ASN A 3 50.41 -54.46 9.38
CA ASN A 3 49.14 -54.22 10.05
C ASN A 3 49.27 -53.35 11.30
N PHE A 4 50.39 -53.43 12.00
CA PHE A 4 50.67 -52.61 13.17
C PHE A 4 50.88 -51.14 12.79
N LEU A 5 51.56 -50.88 11.68
CA LEU A 5 51.78 -49.52 11.16
C LEU A 5 50.46 -48.84 10.74
N LYS A 6 49.52 -49.59 10.17
CA LYS A 6 48.18 -49.07 9.79
C LYS A 6 47.34 -48.70 11.02
N ILE A 7 47.39 -49.54 12.05
CA ILE A 7 46.67 -49.27 13.31
C ILE A 7 47.28 -48.05 14.01
N LEU A 8 48.61 -47.95 14.03
CA LEU A 8 49.30 -46.79 14.60
C LEU A 8 48.96 -45.49 13.85
N LEU A 9 48.91 -45.51 12.52
CA LEU A 9 48.49 -44.36 11.71
C LEU A 9 47.05 -43.94 11.97
N LEU A 10 46.13 -44.90 12.13
CA LEU A 10 44.74 -44.61 12.49
C LEU A 10 44.63 -44.01 13.89
N ILE A 11 45.36 -44.53 14.87
CA ILE A 11 45.37 -43.98 16.24
C ILE A 11 45.96 -42.56 16.24
N ILE A 12 47.01 -42.30 15.47
CA ILE A 12 47.59 -40.95 15.32
C ILE A 12 46.60 -40.01 14.63
N LEU A 13 45.89 -40.48 13.59
CA LEU A 13 44.89 -39.69 12.89
C LEU A 13 43.70 -39.33 13.80
N PHE A 14 43.15 -40.31 14.54
CA PHE A 14 42.07 -40.07 15.49
C PHE A 14 42.53 -39.23 16.69
N GLY A 15 43.77 -39.44 17.16
CA GLY A 15 44.39 -38.64 18.22
C GLY A 15 44.59 -37.19 17.78
N ALA A 16 45.02 -36.96 16.52
CA ALA A 16 45.13 -35.62 15.94
C ALA A 16 43.75 -34.96 15.78
N ILE A 17 42.75 -35.67 15.26
CA ILE A 17 41.38 -35.15 15.14
C ILE A 17 40.80 -34.78 16.51
N TYR A 18 41.07 -35.59 17.55
CA TYR A 18 40.62 -35.32 18.92
C TYR A 18 41.37 -34.14 19.55
N TYR A 19 42.70 -34.09 19.41
CA TYR A 19 43.55 -33.02 19.95
C TYR A 19 43.25 -31.66 19.29
N PHE A 20 42.98 -31.66 17.98
CA PHE A 20 42.62 -30.45 17.24
C PHE A 20 41.11 -30.19 17.18
N ARG A 21 40.27 -30.95 17.91
CA ARG A 21 38.80 -30.83 17.86
C ARG A 21 38.31 -29.43 18.22
N ASP A 22 38.87 -28.84 19.27
CA ASP A 22 38.49 -27.50 19.72
C ASP A 22 38.92 -26.40 18.74
N PRO A 23 40.19 -26.33 18.26
CA PRO A 23 40.57 -25.35 17.24
C PRO A 23 39.91 -25.59 15.86
N LEU A 24 39.67 -26.85 15.45
CA LEU A 24 38.93 -27.15 14.21
C LEU A 24 37.48 -26.65 14.29
N SER A 25 36.79 -26.90 15.41
CA SER A 25 35.39 -26.49 15.55
C SER A 25 35.20 -25.00 15.79
N THR A 26 36.09 -24.35 16.53
CA THR A 26 35.92 -22.94 16.93
C THR A 26 36.54 -21.94 15.96
N GLN A 27 37.53 -22.35 15.15
CA GLN A 27 38.22 -21.45 14.22
C GLN A 27 38.04 -21.86 12.77
N VAL A 28 38.10 -23.16 12.45
CA VAL A 28 38.09 -23.60 11.04
C VAL A 28 36.67 -23.76 10.49
N LEU A 29 35.73 -24.32 11.25
CA LEU A 29 34.34 -24.46 10.81
C LEU A 29 33.66 -23.10 10.53
N PRO A 30 33.79 -22.06 11.38
CA PRO A 30 33.17 -20.75 11.10
C PRO A 30 33.81 -20.05 9.90
N ILE A 31 35.11 -20.26 9.67
CA ILE A 31 35.81 -19.72 8.49
C ILE A 31 35.34 -20.44 7.23
N LEU A 32 35.15 -21.76 7.27
CA LEU A 32 34.61 -22.54 6.16
C LEU A 32 33.14 -22.21 5.86
N GLU A 33 32.31 -21.99 6.89
CA GLU A 33 30.94 -21.50 6.70
C GLU A 33 30.92 -20.08 6.14
N ASN A 34 31.76 -19.16 6.64
CA ASN A 34 31.89 -17.83 6.08
C ASN A 34 32.43 -17.83 4.64
N LEU A 35 33.34 -18.73 4.29
CA LEU A 35 33.80 -18.91 2.92
C LEU A 35 32.70 -19.50 2.04
N LYS A 36 31.95 -20.48 2.52
CA LYS A 36 30.80 -21.04 1.79
C LYS A 36 29.71 -19.99 1.55
N ASN A 37 29.42 -19.15 2.55
CA ASN A 37 28.44 -18.07 2.47
C ASN A 37 28.94 -16.92 1.56
N ASN A 38 30.24 -16.60 1.57
CA ASN A 38 30.81 -15.63 0.63
C ASN A 38 30.86 -16.17 -0.81
N ILE A 39 31.16 -17.46 -0.98
CA ILE A 39 31.18 -18.11 -2.29
C ILE A 39 29.75 -18.27 -2.84
N SER A 40 28.75 -18.64 -2.04
CA SER A 40 27.35 -18.67 -2.47
C SER A 40 26.84 -17.27 -2.84
N ASN A 41 27.22 -16.23 -2.10
CA ASN A 41 26.91 -14.83 -2.45
C ASN A 41 27.58 -14.39 -3.76
N VAL A 42 28.75 -14.93 -4.10
CA VAL A 42 29.43 -14.64 -5.37
C VAL A 42 28.87 -15.46 -6.53
N PHE A 43 28.51 -16.74 -6.34
CA PHE A 43 27.99 -17.61 -7.40
C PHE A 43 26.47 -17.48 -7.66
N GLY A 44 25.66 -17.17 -6.63
CA GLY A 44 24.25 -16.81 -6.79
C GLY A 44 24.05 -15.53 -7.60
N LYS A 45 25.11 -14.71 -7.71
CA LYS A 45 25.15 -13.50 -8.55
C LYS A 45 25.23 -13.81 -10.06
N TYR A 46 25.64 -15.03 -10.46
CA TYR A 46 25.91 -15.37 -11.87
C TYR A 46 24.92 -16.37 -12.49
N ILE A 47 24.06 -17.03 -11.71
CA ILE A 47 23.00 -17.91 -12.23
C ILE A 47 21.68 -17.51 -11.57
N PRO A 48 20.85 -16.70 -12.24
CA PRO A 48 19.56 -16.30 -11.69
C PRO A 48 18.69 -17.53 -11.39
N CYS A 49 17.81 -17.42 -10.38
CA CYS A 49 16.87 -18.48 -9.97
C CYS A 49 17.48 -19.77 -9.41
N LYS A 50 18.80 -19.81 -9.15
CA LYS A 50 19.47 -20.99 -8.57
C LYS A 50 19.33 -21.06 -7.05
N GLU A 51 19.37 -19.92 -6.38
CA GLU A 51 19.14 -19.79 -4.95
C GLU A 51 17.88 -18.95 -4.75
N PRO A 52 16.97 -19.32 -3.84
CA PRO A 52 15.75 -18.57 -3.59
C PRO A 52 16.09 -17.19 -3.02
N ILE A 53 15.32 -16.18 -3.43
CA ILE A 53 15.43 -14.83 -2.89
C ILE A 53 14.88 -14.84 -1.45
N PRO A 54 15.70 -14.57 -0.42
CA PRO A 54 15.20 -14.47 0.94
C PRO A 54 14.40 -13.17 1.08
N TYR A 55 13.25 -13.27 1.73
CA TYR A 55 12.41 -12.12 2.04
C TYR A 55 11.90 -12.13 3.47
N THR A 56 11.64 -10.94 4.01
CA THR A 56 11.07 -10.74 5.33
C THR A 56 10.04 -9.61 5.30
N PHE A 57 9.27 -9.46 6.37
CA PHE A 57 8.39 -8.30 6.50
C PHE A 57 9.18 -7.06 6.91
N GLY A 58 8.92 -5.96 6.22
CA GLY A 58 9.32 -4.63 6.68
C GLY A 58 8.18 -3.94 7.42
N THR A 59 7.83 -2.73 6.99
CA THR A 59 6.69 -1.97 7.51
C THR A 59 5.40 -2.76 7.33
N PHE A 60 4.58 -2.86 8.37
CA PHE A 60 3.29 -3.55 8.31
C PHE A 60 2.23 -2.71 9.00
N ASP A 61 1.52 -1.88 8.24
CA ASP A 61 0.52 -0.98 8.81
C ASP A 61 -0.78 -1.75 9.18
N ALA A 62 -1.13 -1.70 10.47
CA ALA A 62 -2.31 -2.34 11.01
C ALA A 62 -3.63 -1.76 10.45
N LYS A 63 -3.62 -0.57 9.84
CA LYS A 63 -4.81 0.06 9.24
C LYS A 63 -5.40 -0.72 8.06
N PHE A 64 -4.63 -1.60 7.43
CA PHE A 64 -5.19 -2.56 6.45
C PHE A 64 -6.12 -3.60 7.08
N ASN A 65 -6.12 -3.73 8.41
CA ASN A 65 -6.97 -4.64 9.15
C ASN A 65 -6.84 -6.12 8.70
N ILE A 66 -5.62 -6.54 8.35
CA ILE A 66 -5.28 -7.93 8.03
C ILE A 66 -4.17 -8.45 8.94
N SER A 67 -4.13 -9.76 9.16
CA SER A 67 -3.07 -10.38 9.95
C SER A 67 -1.82 -10.64 9.10
N LYS A 68 -0.65 -10.67 9.75
CA LYS A 68 0.60 -11.11 9.11
C LYS A 68 0.48 -12.50 8.48
N LYS A 69 -0.27 -13.41 9.12
CA LYS A 69 -0.56 -14.74 8.56
C LYS A 69 -1.35 -14.64 7.25
N TYR A 70 -2.41 -13.82 7.23
CA TYR A 70 -3.21 -13.63 6.02
C TYR A 70 -2.35 -13.11 4.86
N PHE A 71 -1.46 -12.15 5.14
CA PHE A 71 -0.53 -11.59 4.16
C PHE A 71 0.52 -12.61 3.71
N LEU A 72 1.11 -13.38 4.63
CA LEU A 72 2.05 -14.46 4.31
C LEU A 72 1.41 -15.55 3.44
N ASP A 73 0.18 -15.94 3.77
CA ASP A 73 -0.56 -16.90 2.96
C ASP A 73 -0.85 -16.35 1.54
N ALA A 74 -0.96 -15.03 1.36
CA ALA A 74 -1.12 -14.41 0.04
C ALA A 74 0.20 -14.37 -0.73
N LEU A 75 1.32 -14.08 -0.06
CA LEU A 75 2.67 -14.19 -0.62
C LEU A 75 2.98 -15.59 -1.12
N SER A 76 2.71 -16.62 -0.31
CA SER A 76 2.93 -18.02 -0.72
C SER A 76 2.12 -18.40 -1.98
N LEU A 77 0.90 -17.88 -2.13
CA LEU A 77 0.13 -18.05 -3.36
C LEU A 77 0.79 -17.31 -4.54
N ALA A 78 1.28 -16.09 -4.33
CA ALA A 78 1.97 -15.30 -5.34
C ALA A 78 3.29 -15.95 -5.79
N GLU A 79 4.06 -16.53 -4.87
CA GLU A 79 5.27 -17.31 -5.16
C GLU A 79 4.94 -18.53 -6.04
N THR A 80 3.89 -19.28 -5.66
CA THR A 80 3.45 -20.48 -6.39
C THR A 80 3.17 -20.20 -7.87
N ILE A 81 2.69 -18.99 -8.21
CA ILE A 81 2.43 -18.58 -9.59
C ILE A 81 3.72 -18.64 -10.43
N TRP A 82 4.85 -18.22 -9.85
CA TRP A 82 6.17 -18.24 -10.51
C TRP A 82 6.88 -19.58 -10.40
N GLU A 83 6.78 -20.25 -9.26
CA GLU A 83 7.56 -21.44 -8.93
C GLU A 83 7.03 -22.71 -9.60
N LYS A 84 5.70 -22.92 -9.55
CA LYS A 84 5.07 -24.16 -10.01
C LYS A 84 5.34 -24.48 -11.49
N PRO A 85 5.32 -23.51 -12.43
CA PRO A 85 5.55 -23.80 -13.84
C PRO A 85 7.00 -24.23 -14.17
N VAL A 86 7.97 -23.83 -13.35
CA VAL A 86 9.40 -24.14 -13.56
C VAL A 86 9.94 -25.18 -12.58
N GLY A 87 9.21 -25.50 -11.52
CA GLY A 87 9.59 -26.49 -10.52
C GLY A 87 10.81 -26.06 -9.68
N LEU A 88 10.98 -24.76 -9.49
CA LEU A 88 12.08 -24.17 -8.70
C LEU A 88 11.51 -23.44 -7.50
N GLU A 89 12.22 -23.48 -6.37
CA GLU A 89 12.00 -22.59 -5.23
C GLU A 89 12.72 -21.27 -5.52
N LEU A 90 11.94 -20.23 -5.77
CA LEU A 90 12.41 -18.91 -6.21
C LEU A 90 12.43 -17.91 -5.05
N PHE A 91 11.63 -18.14 -4.02
CA PHE A 91 11.55 -17.28 -2.84
C PHE A 91 11.57 -18.10 -1.56
N THR A 92 12.08 -17.51 -0.48
CA THR A 92 12.04 -18.14 0.85
C THR A 92 11.77 -17.11 1.92
N TYR A 93 10.79 -17.37 2.78
CA TYR A 93 10.49 -16.50 3.91
C TYR A 93 11.51 -16.68 5.04
N THR A 94 12.25 -15.63 5.38
CA THR A 94 13.30 -15.62 6.40
C THR A 94 13.00 -14.56 7.48
N PRO A 95 12.05 -14.81 8.40
CA PRO A 95 11.54 -13.82 9.34
C PRO A 95 12.60 -13.22 10.30
N THR A 96 13.71 -13.92 10.50
CA THR A 96 14.80 -13.50 11.39
C THR A 96 15.98 -12.89 10.64
N ASP A 97 15.94 -12.85 9.31
CA ASP A 97 17.00 -12.27 8.50
C ASP A 97 16.90 -10.74 8.53
N SER A 98 17.96 -10.11 9.04
CA SER A 98 18.10 -8.66 9.17
C SER A 98 19.21 -8.11 8.28
N SER A 99 19.72 -8.92 7.35
CA SER A 99 20.74 -8.51 6.38
C SER A 99 20.21 -7.37 5.52
N SER A 100 21.05 -6.38 5.21
CA SER A 100 20.62 -5.19 4.45
C SER A 100 20.11 -5.50 3.04
N ASN A 101 20.52 -6.63 2.47
CA ASN A 101 20.15 -7.08 1.13
C ASN A 101 18.94 -8.04 1.09
N VAL A 102 18.35 -8.40 2.24
CA VAL A 102 17.11 -9.20 2.29
C VAL A 102 15.98 -8.41 1.63
N LEU A 103 15.13 -9.08 0.84
CA LEU A 103 13.97 -8.42 0.24
C LEU A 103 12.97 -8.09 1.35
N LYS A 104 12.70 -6.81 1.60
CA LYS A 104 11.63 -6.42 2.54
C LYS A 104 10.33 -6.28 1.78
N ILE A 105 9.27 -6.88 2.31
CA ILE A 105 7.92 -6.71 1.77
C ILE A 105 7.14 -5.89 2.79
N ASN A 106 6.75 -4.69 2.36
CA ASN A 106 6.10 -3.67 3.15
C ASN A 106 4.61 -3.58 2.81
N LEU A 107 3.82 -3.22 3.80
CA LEU A 107 2.41 -2.90 3.67
C LEU A 107 2.19 -1.47 4.20
N ILE A 108 2.02 -0.52 3.29
CA ILE A 108 2.08 0.92 3.57
C ILE A 108 0.70 1.53 3.32
N TYR A 109 0.04 1.98 4.39
CA TYR A 109 -1.31 2.51 4.28
C TYR A 109 -1.26 3.99 3.95
N ASP A 110 -1.67 4.34 2.73
CA ASP A 110 -1.75 5.72 2.28
C ASP A 110 -3.13 6.05 1.71
N TYR A 111 -3.22 7.19 1.01
CA TYR A 111 -4.45 7.70 0.43
C TYR A 111 -5.12 6.73 -0.55
N ARG A 112 -4.37 5.78 -1.14
CA ARG A 112 -4.88 4.79 -2.10
C ARG A 112 -5.73 3.75 -1.36
N GLN A 113 -5.17 3.10 -0.34
CA GLN A 113 -5.94 2.17 0.50
C GLN A 113 -7.03 2.90 1.28
N GLU A 114 -6.79 4.13 1.73
CA GLU A 114 -7.81 4.95 2.39
C GLU A 114 -9.04 5.16 1.51
N ALA A 115 -8.85 5.51 0.24
CA ALA A 115 -9.94 5.69 -0.70
C ALA A 115 -10.73 4.38 -0.92
N THR A 116 -10.02 3.26 -1.15
CA THR A 116 -10.66 1.94 -1.28
C THR A 116 -11.47 1.57 -0.04
N SER A 117 -10.90 1.79 1.15
CA SER A 117 -11.55 1.48 2.43
C SER A 117 -12.77 2.37 2.69
N LYS A 118 -12.68 3.65 2.34
CA LYS A 118 -13.82 4.60 2.40
C LYS A 118 -14.96 4.14 1.51
N LEU A 119 -14.71 3.81 0.24
CA LEU A 119 -15.77 3.31 -0.65
C LEU A 119 -16.38 2.00 -0.15
N ALA A 120 -15.56 1.08 0.38
CA ALA A 120 -16.04 -0.16 0.98
C ALA A 120 -16.97 0.11 2.18
N SER A 121 -16.62 1.07 3.06
CA SER A 121 -17.49 1.46 4.19
C SER A 121 -18.83 2.06 3.77
N LEU A 122 -18.92 2.59 2.55
CA LEU A 122 -20.16 3.08 1.94
C LEU A 122 -20.94 1.97 1.21
N GLY A 123 -20.51 0.71 1.34
CA GLY A 123 -21.12 -0.45 0.69
C GLY A 123 -20.82 -0.53 -0.82
N ILE A 124 -19.81 0.19 -1.31
CA ILE A 124 -19.48 0.23 -2.72
C ILE A 124 -18.39 -0.80 -3.02
N ILE A 125 -18.74 -1.78 -3.85
CA ILE A 125 -17.78 -2.77 -4.33
C ILE A 125 -17.15 -2.25 -5.62
N VAL A 126 -15.84 -1.99 -5.57
CA VAL A 126 -15.07 -1.53 -6.72
C VAL A 126 -14.56 -2.76 -7.48
N LYS A 127 -14.85 -2.82 -8.78
CA LYS A 127 -14.29 -3.81 -9.71
C LYS A 127 -13.57 -3.11 -10.84
N ASP A 128 -12.53 -3.72 -11.38
CA ASP A 128 -11.84 -3.19 -12.56
C ASP A 128 -12.63 -3.51 -13.83
N THR A 129 -13.77 -2.84 -13.97
CA THR A 129 -14.71 -3.01 -15.09
C THR A 129 -15.27 -1.67 -15.49
N ARG A 130 -15.65 -1.54 -16.77
CA ARG A 130 -16.27 -0.33 -17.28
C ARG A 130 -17.57 0.02 -16.56
N ALA A 131 -18.37 -0.98 -16.17
CA ALA A 131 -19.60 -0.78 -15.42
C ALA A 131 -19.36 -0.17 -14.03
N SER A 132 -18.32 -0.63 -13.31
CA SER A 132 -17.92 -0.05 -12.03
C SER A 132 -17.45 1.40 -12.23
N TYR A 133 -16.65 1.67 -13.26
CA TYR A 133 -16.22 3.02 -13.60
C TYR A 133 -17.41 3.96 -13.87
N ASP A 134 -18.36 3.57 -14.73
CA ASP A 134 -19.50 4.42 -15.08
C ASP A 134 -20.41 4.68 -13.87
N MET A 135 -20.60 3.68 -13.00
CA MET A 135 -21.34 3.83 -11.74
C MET A 135 -20.67 4.84 -10.79
N LEU A 136 -19.36 4.71 -10.56
CA LEU A 136 -18.60 5.65 -9.71
C LEU A 136 -18.58 7.06 -10.30
N ARG A 137 -18.46 7.18 -11.63
CA ARG A 137 -18.49 8.47 -12.34
C ARG A 137 -19.82 9.19 -12.15
N ASN A 138 -20.93 8.47 -12.27
CA ASN A 138 -22.25 9.03 -12.04
C ASN A 138 -22.43 9.50 -10.60
N LYS A 139 -21.96 8.70 -9.62
CA LYS A 139 -21.98 9.08 -8.20
C LYS A 139 -21.11 10.31 -7.93
N PHE A 140 -19.90 10.36 -8.49
CA PHE A 140 -19.01 11.52 -8.40
C PHE A 140 -19.67 12.78 -8.94
N THR A 141 -20.28 12.70 -10.13
CA THR A 141 -20.94 13.86 -10.76
C THR A 141 -22.11 14.37 -9.91
N ALA A 142 -22.92 13.46 -9.37
CA ALA A 142 -24.05 13.83 -8.51
C ALA A 142 -23.59 14.45 -7.18
N LEU A 143 -22.61 13.84 -6.51
CA LEU A 143 -22.08 14.37 -5.24
C LEU A 143 -21.36 15.70 -5.43
N LYS A 144 -20.62 15.87 -6.53
CA LYS A 144 -19.95 17.14 -6.84
C LYS A 144 -20.96 18.27 -7.01
N ALA A 145 -22.04 18.04 -7.76
CA ALA A 145 -23.10 19.04 -7.93
C ALA A 145 -23.81 19.38 -6.61
N LEU A 146 -24.01 18.38 -5.73
CA LEU A 146 -24.56 18.60 -4.40
C LEU A 146 -23.61 19.42 -3.52
N TYR A 147 -22.32 19.07 -3.51
CA TYR A 147 -21.29 19.78 -2.75
C TYR A 147 -21.21 21.25 -3.16
N GLU A 148 -21.12 21.54 -4.47
CA GLU A 148 -21.04 22.91 -4.99
C GLU A 148 -22.28 23.74 -4.60
N LYS A 149 -23.47 23.12 -4.61
CA LYS A 149 -24.71 23.76 -4.16
C LYS A 149 -24.69 24.06 -2.65
N ASP A 150 -24.32 23.08 -1.85
CA ASP A 150 -24.32 23.20 -0.38
C ASP A 150 -23.22 24.17 0.09
N GLU A 151 -22.10 24.24 -0.62
CA GLU A 151 -21.02 25.21 -0.37
C GLU A 151 -21.50 26.65 -0.62
N ILE A 152 -22.24 26.89 -1.70
CA ILE A 152 -22.85 28.19 -1.98
C ILE A 152 -23.84 28.58 -0.87
N ASP A 153 -24.73 27.66 -0.47
CA ASP A 153 -25.71 27.93 0.60
C ASP A 153 -25.03 28.21 1.94
N PHE A 154 -24.00 27.42 2.30
CA PHE A 154 -23.19 27.63 3.48
C PHE A 154 -22.55 29.02 3.51
N ASN A 155 -21.93 29.43 2.40
CA ASN A 155 -21.27 30.73 2.31
C ASN A 155 -22.26 31.90 2.45
N VAL A 156 -23.45 31.78 1.85
CA VAL A 156 -24.51 32.79 1.99
C VAL A 156 -25.00 32.89 3.44
N ARG A 157 -25.22 31.75 4.11
CA ARG A 157 -25.66 31.72 5.51
C ARG A 157 -24.57 32.23 6.45
N MET A 158 -23.31 31.91 6.19
CA MET A 158 -22.19 32.40 6.98
C MET A 158 -22.07 33.93 6.90
N GLU A 159 -22.23 34.50 5.71
CA GLU A 159 -22.25 35.95 5.53
C GLU A 159 -23.42 36.61 6.28
N SER A 160 -24.63 36.05 6.17
CA SER A 160 -25.81 36.51 6.92
C SER A 160 -25.59 36.45 8.44
N PHE A 161 -25.06 35.34 8.95
CA PHE A 161 -24.74 35.17 10.36
C PHE A 161 -23.74 36.24 10.84
N ASN A 162 -22.67 36.49 10.08
CA ASN A 162 -21.67 37.50 10.43
C ASN A 162 -22.27 38.90 10.51
N GLN A 163 -23.15 39.25 9.57
CA GLN A 163 -23.88 40.54 9.58
C GLN A 163 -24.82 40.65 10.78
N ASN A 164 -25.60 39.61 11.08
CA ASN A 164 -26.52 39.58 12.22
C ASN A 164 -25.78 39.65 13.56
N LYS A 165 -24.66 38.93 13.68
CA LYS A 165 -23.77 38.96 14.85
C LYS A 165 -23.20 40.35 15.07
N LEU A 166 -22.71 41.01 14.02
CA LEU A 166 -22.19 42.38 14.13
C LEU A 166 -23.29 43.37 14.55
N ALA A 167 -24.51 43.25 14.00
CA ALA A 167 -25.64 44.07 14.39
C ALA A 167 -26.03 43.86 15.87
N TYR A 168 -26.04 42.61 16.33
CA TYR A 168 -26.27 42.26 17.73
C TYR A 168 -25.20 42.86 18.66
N GLU A 169 -23.92 42.67 18.35
CA GLU A 169 -22.80 43.20 19.12
C GLU A 169 -22.85 44.73 19.25
N ASN A 170 -23.21 45.42 18.16
CA ASN A 170 -23.40 46.87 18.16
C ASN A 170 -24.55 47.31 19.08
N LYS A 171 -25.68 46.59 19.10
CA LYS A 171 -26.80 46.88 20.00
C LYS A 171 -26.45 46.63 21.47
N VAL A 172 -25.76 45.53 21.77
CA VAL A 172 -25.27 45.23 23.13
C VAL A 172 -24.34 46.35 23.60
N LYS A 173 -23.38 46.76 22.76
CA LYS A 173 -22.46 47.87 23.07
C LYS A 173 -23.20 49.17 23.32
N PHE A 174 -24.20 49.51 22.49
CA PHE A 174 -25.02 50.70 22.68
C PHE A 174 -25.70 50.71 24.06
N TRP A 175 -26.38 49.63 24.44
CA TRP A 175 -27.06 49.56 25.73
C TRP A 175 -26.10 49.54 26.93
N ASN A 176 -24.94 48.90 26.79
CA ASN A 176 -23.91 48.91 27.83
C ASN A 176 -23.37 50.32 28.10
N THR A 177 -23.21 51.16 27.06
CA THR A 177 -22.80 52.57 27.23
C THR A 177 -23.88 53.45 27.88
N LYS A 178 -25.13 53.01 27.91
CA LYS A 178 -26.26 53.67 28.56
C LYS A 178 -26.50 53.20 30.01
N GLY A 179 -25.66 52.31 30.53
CA GLY A 179 -25.81 51.72 31.86
C GLY A 179 -26.76 50.53 31.94
N GLY A 180 -27.20 49.99 30.79
CA GLY A 180 -28.08 48.83 30.71
C GLY A 180 -29.29 49.05 29.78
N ALA A 181 -29.86 47.94 29.32
CA ALA A 181 -31.07 47.93 28.51
C ALA A 181 -32.34 47.93 29.39
N SER A 182 -33.46 48.46 28.87
CA SER A 182 -34.77 48.22 29.49
C SER A 182 -35.14 46.72 29.42
N GLN A 183 -36.05 46.25 30.27
CA GLN A 183 -36.45 44.83 30.26
C GLN A 183 -36.93 44.35 28.88
N LYS A 184 -37.65 45.20 28.14
CA LYS A 184 -38.13 44.88 26.78
C LYS A 184 -36.96 44.68 25.81
N GLU A 185 -36.00 45.59 25.84
CA GLU A 185 -34.81 45.57 24.96
C GLU A 185 -33.88 44.42 25.33
N TYR A 186 -33.70 44.16 26.62
CA TYR A 186 -32.97 43.00 27.12
C TYR A 186 -33.58 41.69 26.60
N ASN A 187 -34.91 41.52 26.71
CA ASN A 187 -35.58 40.32 26.20
C ASN A 187 -35.41 40.15 24.68
N GLN A 188 -35.35 41.24 23.91
CA GLN A 188 -35.07 41.19 22.47
C GLN A 188 -33.63 40.81 22.15
N LEU A 189 -32.66 41.35 22.91
CA LEU A 189 -31.26 40.96 22.80
C LEU A 189 -31.08 39.48 23.12
N GLU A 190 -31.70 38.99 24.19
CA GLU A 190 -31.65 37.58 24.57
C GLU A 190 -32.26 36.67 23.49
N ALA A 191 -33.41 37.05 22.92
CA ALA A 191 -33.99 36.30 21.81
C ALA A 191 -33.07 36.28 20.57
N THR A 192 -32.39 37.39 20.28
CA THR A 192 -31.42 37.47 19.18
C THR A 192 -30.19 36.61 19.45
N HIS A 193 -29.72 36.60 20.70
CA HIS A 193 -28.60 35.77 21.13
C HIS A 193 -28.91 34.28 20.93
N LEU A 194 -30.05 33.81 21.42
CA LEU A 194 -30.50 32.43 21.25
C LEU A 194 -30.68 32.04 19.76
N PHE A 195 -31.16 32.98 18.94
CA PHE A 195 -31.24 32.79 17.49
C PHE A 195 -29.85 32.59 16.86
N LEU A 196 -28.89 33.47 17.16
CA LEU A 196 -27.52 33.38 16.65
C LEU A 196 -26.80 32.11 17.13
N GLU A 197 -27.01 31.72 18.39
CA GLU A 197 -26.49 30.44 18.91
C GLU A 197 -27.05 29.23 18.16
N ASN A 198 -28.32 29.29 17.73
CA ASN A 198 -28.88 28.24 16.90
C ASN A 198 -28.32 28.25 15.48
N GLU A 199 -28.21 29.42 14.87
CA GLU A 199 -27.68 29.60 13.52
C GLU A 199 -26.24 29.08 13.40
N ILE A 200 -25.37 29.35 14.39
CA ILE A 200 -23.99 28.85 14.36
C ILE A 200 -23.92 27.32 14.52
N ARG A 201 -24.81 26.70 15.31
CA ARG A 201 -24.88 25.24 15.42
C ARG A 201 -25.30 24.59 14.10
N GLU A 202 -26.28 25.19 13.40
CA GLU A 202 -26.68 24.73 12.08
C GLU A 202 -25.54 24.88 11.05
N LEU A 203 -24.84 26.02 11.05
CA LEU A 203 -23.67 26.24 10.18
C LEU A 203 -22.56 25.20 10.45
N GLN A 204 -22.28 24.86 11.70
CA GLN A 204 -21.31 23.82 12.05
C GLN A 204 -21.73 22.44 11.51
N ASN A 205 -23.03 22.11 11.56
CA ASN A 205 -23.55 20.87 10.99
C ASN A 205 -23.40 20.84 9.46
N ILE A 206 -23.72 21.94 8.77
CA ILE A 206 -23.53 22.07 7.32
C ILE A 206 -22.05 21.92 6.96
N GLN A 207 -21.15 22.60 7.67
CA GLN A 207 -19.71 22.49 7.45
C GLN A 207 -19.21 21.05 7.61
N LYS A 208 -19.68 20.34 8.64
CA LYS A 208 -19.35 18.93 8.85
C LYS A 208 -19.83 18.06 7.67
N ASN A 209 -21.05 18.29 7.18
CA ASN A 209 -21.59 17.56 6.02
C ASN A 209 -20.83 17.86 4.73
N LEU A 210 -20.42 19.12 4.52
CA LEU A 210 -19.56 19.51 3.40
C LEU A 210 -18.21 18.79 3.45
N ASN A 211 -17.56 18.75 4.61
CA ASN A 211 -16.30 18.04 4.78
C ASN A 211 -16.45 16.54 4.48
N ASN A 212 -17.50 15.90 5.03
CA ASN A 212 -17.77 14.49 4.74
C ASN A 212 -18.00 14.24 3.24
N THR A 213 -18.73 15.12 2.57
CA THR A 213 -19.01 15.02 1.13
C THR A 213 -17.73 15.23 0.32
N ALA A 214 -16.86 16.16 0.72
CA ALA A 214 -15.55 16.36 0.10
C ALA A 214 -14.66 15.11 0.24
N ASP A 215 -14.65 14.47 1.41
CA ASP A 215 -13.90 13.23 1.63
C ASP A 215 -14.41 12.09 0.73
N GLU A 216 -15.74 11.97 0.56
CA GLU A 216 -16.33 11.00 -0.36
C GLU A 216 -15.96 11.29 -1.82
N ILE A 217 -16.04 12.55 -2.24
CA ILE A 217 -15.62 12.97 -3.58
C ILE A 217 -14.14 12.65 -3.80
N ASN A 218 -13.29 12.92 -2.82
CA ASN A 218 -11.86 12.64 -2.91
C ASN A 218 -11.55 11.15 -3.03
N ALA A 219 -12.24 10.29 -2.26
CA ALA A 219 -12.13 8.85 -2.40
C ALA A 219 -12.59 8.36 -3.78
N LEU A 220 -13.70 8.91 -4.30
CA LEU A 220 -14.18 8.59 -5.65
C LEU A 220 -13.17 9.00 -6.73
N VAL A 221 -12.55 10.17 -6.61
CA VAL A 221 -11.54 10.64 -7.57
C VAL A 221 -10.33 9.71 -7.61
N VAL A 222 -9.81 9.29 -6.45
CA VAL A 222 -8.68 8.37 -6.37
C VAL A 222 -9.00 7.05 -7.09
N VAL A 223 -10.14 6.44 -6.77
CA VAL A 223 -10.53 5.17 -7.37
C VAL A 223 -10.90 5.31 -8.85
N LEU A 224 -11.55 6.42 -9.25
CA LEU A 224 -11.83 6.70 -10.66
C LEU A 224 -10.54 6.82 -11.47
N ASN A 225 -9.55 7.56 -10.98
CA ASN A 225 -8.27 7.71 -11.65
C ASN A 225 -7.51 6.37 -11.74
N ARG A 226 -7.56 5.54 -10.69
CA ARG A 226 -7.08 4.15 -10.76
C ARG A 226 -7.76 3.38 -11.88
N LEU A 227 -9.10 3.42 -11.95
CA LEU A 227 -9.86 2.70 -12.97
C LEU A 227 -9.60 3.23 -14.38
N VAL A 228 -9.34 4.53 -14.55
CA VAL A 228 -8.93 5.11 -15.85
C VAL A 228 -7.63 4.47 -16.33
N THR A 229 -6.62 4.38 -15.46
CA THR A 229 -5.34 3.73 -15.74
C THR A 229 -5.53 2.22 -15.96
N SER A 230 -6.27 1.56 -15.07
CA SER A 230 -6.48 0.10 -15.08
C SER A 230 -7.42 -0.39 -16.20
N LEU A 231 -8.17 0.49 -16.84
CA LEU A 231 -8.99 0.15 -18.00
C LEU A 231 -8.48 0.79 -19.30
N ASN A 232 -7.31 1.43 -19.25
CA ASN A 232 -6.70 2.18 -20.35
C ASN A 232 -7.72 3.12 -21.04
N LEU A 233 -8.51 3.84 -20.25
CA LEU A 233 -9.57 4.71 -20.76
C LEU A 233 -9.00 6.05 -21.21
N SER A 234 -9.34 6.49 -22.41
CA SER A 234 -8.97 7.82 -22.92
C SER A 234 -9.91 8.90 -22.37
N VAL A 235 -9.78 9.20 -21.08
CA VAL A 235 -10.52 10.27 -20.39
C VAL A 235 -9.56 11.14 -19.59
N GLY A 236 -9.90 12.42 -19.39
CA GLY A 236 -9.13 13.31 -18.53
C GLY A 236 -9.11 12.82 -17.08
N LYS A 237 -8.00 13.06 -16.36
CA LYS A 237 -7.91 12.77 -14.93
C LYS A 237 -8.93 13.63 -14.16
N TYR A 238 -9.58 13.02 -13.18
CA TYR A 238 -10.44 13.71 -12.24
C TYR A 238 -9.58 14.41 -11.18
N ASN A 239 -9.98 15.62 -10.78
CA ASN A 239 -9.30 16.38 -9.73
C ASN A 239 -10.03 16.24 -8.40
N THR A 240 -9.26 16.12 -7.33
CA THR A 240 -9.74 16.12 -5.94
C THR A 240 -10.20 17.52 -5.54
N VAL A 241 -11.12 17.59 -4.57
CA VAL A 241 -11.53 18.81 -3.90
C VAL A 241 -10.49 19.13 -2.82
N ASN A 242 -9.97 20.36 -2.82
CA ASN A 242 -9.02 20.89 -1.83
C ASN A 242 -7.64 20.21 -1.73
N VAL A 243 -7.34 19.24 -2.60
CA VAL A 243 -6.03 18.60 -2.68
C VAL A 243 -5.63 18.56 -4.15
N ALA A 244 -4.39 18.89 -4.49
CA ALA A 244 -3.83 18.59 -5.80
C ALA A 244 -3.08 17.25 -5.68
N ARG A 245 -3.49 16.23 -6.45
CA ARG A 245 -2.79 14.94 -6.50
C ARG A 245 -2.31 14.69 -7.93
N GLY A 246 -0.99 14.74 -8.13
CA GLY A 246 -0.33 14.63 -9.44
C GLY A 246 0.38 13.30 -9.70
N GLU A 247 0.38 12.38 -8.74
CA GLU A 247 1.17 11.14 -8.80
C GLU A 247 0.54 10.06 -9.71
N SER A 248 1.37 9.13 -10.18
CA SER A 248 0.92 7.87 -10.79
C SER A 248 0.23 7.02 -9.72
N PHE A 249 -0.85 6.33 -10.09
CA PHE A 249 -1.50 5.38 -9.20
C PHE A 249 -0.87 4.01 -9.41
N GLU A 250 -0.18 3.52 -8.39
CA GLU A 250 0.40 2.17 -8.33
C GLU A 250 -0.16 1.42 -7.11
N GLU A 251 -0.61 0.18 -7.31
CA GLU A 251 -1.11 -0.69 -6.23
C GLU A 251 0.04 -1.23 -5.38
N GLY A 252 1.21 -1.42 -6.00
CA GLY A 252 2.46 -1.77 -5.36
C GLY A 252 3.64 -1.41 -6.26
N VAL A 253 4.85 -1.45 -5.69
CA VAL A 253 6.08 -1.16 -6.42
C VAL A 253 7.27 -1.94 -5.83
N TYR A 254 8.04 -2.57 -6.71
CA TYR A 254 9.37 -3.07 -6.41
C TYR A 254 10.42 -1.95 -6.57
N VAL A 255 11.21 -1.73 -5.52
CA VAL A 255 12.28 -0.74 -5.48
C VAL A 255 13.61 -1.43 -5.20
N SER A 256 14.65 -1.06 -5.93
CA SER A 256 16.03 -1.41 -5.59
C SER A 256 17.00 -0.28 -5.87
N ASP A 257 17.86 0.03 -4.90
CA ASP A 257 18.95 1.00 -5.02
C ASP A 257 20.33 0.33 -5.21
N GLY A 258 20.34 -0.99 -5.48
CA GLY A 258 21.55 -1.81 -5.60
C GLY A 258 22.07 -2.40 -4.28
N VAL A 259 21.59 -1.90 -3.13
CA VAL A 259 21.95 -2.41 -1.80
C VAL A 259 20.70 -2.97 -1.10
N ASN A 260 19.64 -2.17 -1.08
CA ASN A 260 18.35 -2.48 -0.52
C ASN A 260 17.41 -2.95 -1.64
N ARG A 261 16.49 -3.86 -1.28
CA ARG A 261 15.42 -4.32 -2.15
C ARG A 261 14.14 -4.34 -1.34
N GLU A 262 13.12 -3.66 -1.83
CA GLU A 262 11.85 -3.52 -1.13
C GLU A 262 10.69 -3.71 -2.10
N ILE A 263 9.61 -4.32 -1.63
CA ILE A 263 8.30 -4.33 -2.30
C ILE A 263 7.36 -3.56 -1.39
N ASP A 264 6.82 -2.45 -1.87
CA ASP A 264 5.80 -1.70 -1.17
C ASP A 264 4.43 -2.01 -1.73
N ILE A 265 3.53 -2.50 -0.89
CA ILE A 265 2.12 -2.67 -1.26
C ILE A 265 1.32 -1.52 -0.65
N TYR A 266 0.67 -0.74 -1.53
CA TYR A 266 -0.07 0.46 -1.16
C TYR A 266 -1.59 0.27 -1.21
N GLU A 267 -2.11 -0.56 -2.10
CA GLU A 267 -3.56 -0.75 -2.24
C GLU A 267 -3.94 -2.14 -2.75
N PHE A 268 -4.99 -2.70 -2.17
CA PHE A 268 -5.72 -3.81 -2.77
C PHE A 268 -7.18 -3.81 -2.32
N SER A 269 -8.07 -4.25 -3.21
CA SER A 269 -9.52 -4.30 -2.97
C SER A 269 -10.02 -5.69 -2.55
N SER A 270 -9.20 -6.73 -2.71
CA SER A 270 -9.56 -8.12 -2.41
C SER A 270 -8.33 -8.99 -2.20
N ARG A 271 -8.54 -10.22 -1.69
CA ARG A 271 -7.48 -11.24 -1.56
C ARG A 271 -6.84 -11.52 -2.91
N GLU A 272 -7.65 -11.65 -3.95
CA GLU A 272 -7.22 -12.00 -5.30
C GLU A 272 -6.35 -10.89 -5.90
N LYS A 273 -6.71 -9.63 -5.64
CA LYS A 273 -5.91 -8.47 -6.03
C LYS A 273 -4.61 -8.37 -5.25
N LEU A 274 -4.62 -8.66 -3.95
CA LEU A 274 -3.41 -8.73 -3.14
C LEU A 274 -2.43 -9.79 -3.70
N VAL A 275 -2.91 -11.00 -3.97
CA VAL A 275 -2.06 -12.06 -4.56
C VAL A 275 -1.51 -11.61 -5.92
N ARG A 276 -2.33 -10.96 -6.75
CA ARG A 276 -1.90 -10.51 -8.08
C ARG A 276 -0.82 -9.42 -8.01
N VAL A 277 -1.00 -8.38 -7.20
CA VAL A 277 0.00 -7.30 -7.08
C VAL A 277 1.30 -7.86 -6.51
N LEU A 278 1.22 -8.71 -5.49
CA LEU A 278 2.39 -9.41 -4.95
C LEU A 278 3.10 -10.23 -6.04
N ALA A 279 2.36 -10.98 -6.86
CA ALA A 279 2.96 -11.75 -7.94
C ALA A 279 3.66 -10.85 -8.97
N HIS A 280 3.08 -9.70 -9.32
CA HIS A 280 3.71 -8.72 -10.21
C HIS A 280 5.04 -8.20 -9.61
N GLU A 281 5.02 -7.74 -8.37
CA GLU A 281 6.22 -7.18 -7.72
C GLU A 281 7.30 -8.25 -7.47
N LEU A 282 6.89 -9.50 -7.18
CA LEU A 282 7.82 -10.63 -7.11
C LEU A 282 8.47 -10.92 -8.48
N GLY A 283 7.73 -10.76 -9.59
CA GLY A 283 8.31 -10.84 -10.93
C GLY A 283 9.39 -9.79 -11.16
N HIS A 284 9.18 -8.55 -10.71
CA HIS A 284 10.23 -7.53 -10.71
C HIS A 284 11.41 -7.88 -9.78
N ALA A 285 11.15 -8.46 -8.62
CA ALA A 285 12.22 -8.94 -7.72
C ALA A 285 13.06 -10.07 -8.34
N LEU A 286 12.47 -10.89 -9.23
CA LEU A 286 13.20 -11.85 -10.07
C LEU A 286 14.01 -11.17 -11.17
N GLY A 287 13.74 -9.90 -11.47
CA GLY A 287 14.38 -9.10 -12.51
C GLY A 287 13.65 -9.16 -13.86
N LEU A 288 12.37 -9.49 -13.87
CA LEU A 288 11.56 -9.53 -15.08
C LEU A 288 11.09 -8.11 -15.44
N PRO A 289 11.23 -7.68 -16.70
CA PRO A 289 10.64 -6.44 -17.20
C PRO A 289 9.12 -6.60 -17.40
N HIS A 290 8.44 -5.48 -17.65
CA HIS A 290 7.08 -5.54 -18.16
C HIS A 290 7.03 -6.19 -19.55
N VAL A 291 5.93 -6.89 -19.82
CA VAL A 291 5.62 -7.48 -21.14
C VAL A 291 4.39 -6.81 -21.75
N SER A 292 4.23 -6.91 -23.06
CA SER A 292 3.14 -6.25 -23.80
C SER A 292 1.80 -6.98 -23.75
N ASP A 293 1.77 -8.24 -23.31
CA ASP A 293 0.54 -9.02 -23.21
C ASP A 293 -0.32 -8.52 -22.05
N SER A 294 -1.48 -7.93 -22.36
CA SER A 294 -2.43 -7.40 -21.38
C SER A 294 -2.96 -8.40 -20.34
N GLN A 295 -2.85 -9.71 -20.62
CA GLN A 295 -3.29 -10.76 -19.70
C GLN A 295 -2.17 -11.28 -18.80
N ALA A 296 -0.93 -10.83 -19.04
CA ALA A 296 0.25 -11.23 -18.30
C ALA A 296 0.24 -10.72 -16.86
N ILE A 297 0.88 -11.45 -15.98
CA ILE A 297 1.15 -10.95 -14.62
C ILE A 297 2.03 -9.70 -14.74
N MET A 298 3.07 -9.73 -15.58
CA MET A 298 4.01 -8.64 -15.83
C MET A 298 3.51 -7.59 -16.83
N TYR A 299 2.21 -7.50 -17.10
CA TYR A 299 1.69 -6.38 -17.88
C TYR A 299 1.84 -5.07 -17.09
N GLU A 300 2.34 -4.00 -17.72
CA GLU A 300 2.61 -2.69 -17.09
C GLU A 300 1.42 -2.14 -16.31
N LEU A 301 0.22 -2.35 -16.84
CA LEU A 301 -1.01 -1.99 -16.16
C LEU A 301 -1.50 -3.24 -15.43
N ASN A 302 -1.61 -3.21 -14.10
CA ASN A 302 -2.08 -4.34 -13.29
C ASN A 302 -3.62 -4.57 -13.42
N GLN A 303 -4.10 -4.68 -14.67
CA GLN A 303 -5.51 -4.69 -15.07
C GLN A 303 -6.15 -6.09 -15.00
N GLY A 304 -5.33 -7.13 -15.00
CA GLY A 304 -5.82 -8.51 -15.01
C GLY A 304 -6.51 -8.89 -13.70
N ASN A 305 -7.40 -9.87 -13.77
CA ASN A 305 -7.82 -10.67 -12.61
C ASN A 305 -7.23 -12.09 -12.66
N ASN A 306 -6.38 -12.35 -13.65
CA ASN A 306 -5.76 -13.64 -13.85
C ASN A 306 -4.64 -13.85 -12.82
N GLN A 307 -4.56 -15.07 -12.29
CA GLN A 307 -3.49 -15.53 -11.39
C GLN A 307 -2.65 -16.62 -12.06
N ILE A 308 -2.64 -16.62 -13.39
CA ILE A 308 -1.98 -17.62 -14.21
C ILE A 308 -1.00 -16.90 -15.12
N LEU A 309 0.26 -17.36 -15.12
CA LEU A 309 1.26 -16.85 -16.04
C LEU A 309 0.82 -17.08 -17.49
N THR A 310 0.96 -16.04 -18.29
CA THR A 310 0.84 -16.16 -19.75
C THR A 310 2.11 -16.78 -20.33
N LYS A 311 2.07 -17.08 -21.63
CA LYS A 311 3.27 -17.49 -22.36
C LYS A 311 4.35 -16.40 -22.30
N ALA A 312 3.97 -15.12 -22.35
CA ALA A 312 4.92 -14.01 -22.27
C ALA A 312 5.64 -13.98 -20.92
N ASP A 313 4.91 -14.15 -19.81
CA ASP A 313 5.52 -14.23 -18.47
C ASP A 313 6.49 -15.42 -18.35
N LEU A 314 6.07 -16.59 -18.86
CA LEU A 314 6.88 -17.81 -18.78
C LEU A 314 8.14 -17.73 -19.63
N ASP A 315 8.05 -17.18 -20.83
CA ASP A 315 9.20 -17.04 -21.73
C ASP A 315 10.24 -16.11 -21.08
N GLU A 316 9.83 -15.00 -20.46
CA GLU A 316 10.73 -14.08 -19.76
C GLU A 316 11.34 -14.71 -18.50
N LEU A 317 10.55 -15.45 -17.72
CA LEU A 317 11.05 -16.20 -16.57
C LEU A 317 12.09 -17.25 -17.00
N LYS A 318 11.84 -17.98 -18.08
CA LYS A 318 12.79 -18.98 -18.59
C LYS A 318 14.09 -18.33 -19.05
N VAL A 319 14.01 -17.22 -19.79
CA VAL A 319 15.19 -16.44 -20.20
C VAL A 319 15.97 -16.01 -18.97
N ARG A 320 15.29 -15.45 -17.96
CA ARG A 320 15.92 -15.01 -16.72
C ARG A 320 16.61 -16.15 -15.99
N CYS A 321 15.93 -17.28 -15.81
CA CYS A 321 16.43 -18.44 -15.08
C CYS A 321 17.36 -19.36 -15.90
N GLY A 322 17.61 -19.07 -17.19
CA GLY A 322 18.42 -19.92 -18.08
C GLY A 322 17.79 -21.28 -18.37
N LEU A 323 16.46 -21.37 -18.35
CA LEU A 323 15.69 -22.59 -18.59
C LEU A 323 15.38 -22.76 -20.10
N LYS A 324 15.25 -24.02 -20.53
CA LYS A 324 14.96 -24.36 -21.94
C LYS A 324 13.47 -24.39 -22.27
#